data_AF-A0A7H0EXM8-F1
#
_entry.id   AF-A0A7H0EXM8-F1
#
_cell.length_a   1.000
_cell.length_b   1.000
_cell.length_c   1.000
_cell.angle_alpha   90.00
_cell.angle_beta   90.00
_cell.angle_gamma   90.00
#
_symmetry.space_group_name_H-M   'P 1'
#
loop_
_entity.id
_entity.type
_entity.pdbx_description
1 polymer ?
#
loop_
_entity_poly.entity_id
_entity_poly.type
_entity_poly.pdbx_seq_one_letter_code
_entity_poly.pdbx_strand_id
1 'polypeptide(L)'
;MSLTNMLTTYGSEEIQSFMVHNLAELLGKTPAEIDVDEHLENYGLDSAQAMVIISKLEDLLGFKPSPVLLWHYPTIATLAQRLSEEKAGGSQADNQGNNVNIPIPFLDLGAEAVLDSTIQPVGSYMGSLANPKNIFITGATGYLGAFIIKELLAETQANIYCLVRAKNVNEAQDKLIHNLQQYGIWEDQYLKRLVPVLGDLSLPLLGITKEEFDQLSANIDTIYHSGALLNYVYPYSALKSANVLGTQEVLRLACQTKVKPVHYVSSVAVFESSVYAGKVVSEQDSFDDWQGIFLGYSQTKWVAEKLVKIARDRGLPVTIYRPPLIAGDSKTGICNTHDFINLMIKGCLQMGCFPDVDYMLDMSPVDYVSKAVVYLSREETCIGKAFHLQHPQPASLKSLVEWIRTFGFKLEMISYEEWQNKLANITDQENPLYTLKPFLLERWSKEKITIPDLYLQSRRPVISCQETLAALKGSSIICPQIDSQLLITYTSYLMQTGFLSLI
;
A
#
# COMPACT_ATOMS: atom_id res chain seq x y z
N MET A 1 -26.20 -44.63 -12.61
CA MET A 1 -24.92 -45.08 -12.02
C MET A 1 -24.19 -43.84 -11.55
N SER A 2 -24.01 -43.73 -10.23
CA SER A 2 -23.32 -42.63 -9.56
C SER A 2 -21.82 -42.71 -9.84
N LEU A 3 -21.26 -41.70 -10.52
CA LEU A 3 -19.82 -41.48 -10.55
C LEU A 3 -19.45 -40.69 -9.28
N THR A 4 -19.05 -41.44 -8.26
CA THR A 4 -18.38 -40.91 -7.08
C THR A 4 -17.02 -40.38 -7.55
N ASN A 5 -16.85 -39.05 -7.65
CA ASN A 5 -15.53 -38.45 -7.81
C ASN A 5 -14.70 -38.83 -6.59
N MET A 6 -13.78 -39.78 -6.75
CA MET A 6 -12.75 -40.03 -5.75
C MET A 6 -11.81 -38.83 -5.76
N LEU A 7 -11.84 -38.02 -4.70
CA LEU A 7 -10.92 -36.91 -4.48
C LEU A 7 -9.51 -37.48 -4.30
N THR A 8 -8.61 -37.17 -5.23
CA THR A 8 -7.20 -37.55 -5.19
C THR A 8 -6.50 -36.75 -4.08
N THR A 9 -5.90 -37.41 -3.10
CA THR A 9 -5.02 -36.77 -2.10
C THR A 9 -3.61 -36.70 -2.66
N TYR A 10 -3.09 -35.48 -2.87
CA TYR A 10 -1.72 -35.26 -3.36
C TYR A 10 -0.74 -35.13 -2.19
N GLY A 11 0.41 -35.79 -2.31
CA GLY A 11 1.52 -35.65 -1.38
C GLY A 11 2.26 -34.32 -1.54
N SER A 12 2.95 -33.86 -0.48
CA SER A 12 3.75 -32.62 -0.54
C SER A 12 4.73 -32.61 -1.71
N GLU A 13 5.45 -33.71 -1.98
CA GLU A 13 6.41 -33.79 -3.09
C GLU A 13 5.76 -33.65 -4.48
N GLU A 14 4.53 -34.13 -4.64
CA GLU A 14 3.78 -34.01 -5.89
C GLU A 14 3.33 -32.57 -6.12
N ILE A 15 2.84 -31.91 -5.06
CA ILE A 15 2.46 -30.49 -5.09
C ILE A 15 3.70 -29.61 -5.33
N GLN A 16 4.84 -29.92 -4.70
CA GLN A 16 6.11 -29.22 -4.96
C GLN A 16 6.52 -29.35 -6.42
N SER A 17 6.52 -30.57 -6.95
CA SER A 17 6.88 -30.83 -8.35
C SER A 17 5.95 -30.11 -9.33
N PHE A 18 4.66 -30.06 -9.03
CA PHE A 18 3.67 -29.30 -9.79
C PHE A 18 3.96 -27.79 -9.75
N MET A 19 4.19 -27.24 -8.56
CA MET A 19 4.50 -25.82 -8.36
C MET A 19 5.77 -25.43 -9.10
N VAL A 20 6.84 -26.21 -9.00
CA VAL A 20 8.12 -25.99 -9.69
C VAL A 20 7.92 -25.90 -11.20
N HIS A 21 7.19 -26.86 -11.80
CA HIS A 21 6.95 -26.86 -13.25
C HIS A 21 6.12 -25.64 -13.70
N ASN A 22 5.04 -25.34 -12.99
CA ASN A 22 4.16 -24.23 -13.35
C ASN A 22 4.83 -22.87 -13.14
N LEU A 23 5.64 -22.72 -12.09
CA LEU A 23 6.38 -21.51 -11.84
C LEU A 23 7.49 -21.31 -12.88
N ALA A 24 8.21 -22.38 -13.24
CA ALA A 24 9.20 -22.33 -14.31
C ALA A 24 8.57 -21.91 -15.66
N GLU A 25 7.44 -22.51 -16.03
CA GLU A 25 6.69 -22.15 -17.24
C GLU A 25 6.27 -20.68 -17.23
N LEU A 26 5.68 -20.22 -16.12
CA LEU A 26 5.17 -18.85 -15.98
C LEU A 26 6.29 -17.79 -16.08
N LEU A 27 7.47 -18.12 -15.57
CA LEU A 27 8.64 -17.23 -15.54
C LEU A 27 9.53 -17.36 -16.78
N GLY A 28 9.22 -18.28 -17.70
CA GLY A 28 10.09 -18.59 -18.84
C GLY A 28 11.46 -19.16 -18.42
N LYS A 29 11.50 -19.89 -17.31
CA LYS A 29 12.69 -20.55 -16.74
C LYS A 29 12.60 -22.07 -16.89
N THR A 30 13.70 -22.76 -16.62
CA THR A 30 13.71 -24.22 -16.47
C THR A 30 13.36 -24.64 -15.04
N PRO A 31 12.77 -25.83 -14.82
CA PRO A 31 12.49 -26.35 -13.47
C PRO A 31 13.71 -26.39 -12.53
N ALA A 32 14.92 -26.55 -13.07
CA ALA A 32 16.16 -26.58 -12.30
C ALA A 32 16.58 -25.20 -11.74
N GLU A 33 16.01 -24.11 -12.25
CA GLU A 33 16.24 -22.74 -11.78
C GLU A 33 15.25 -22.30 -10.70
N ILE A 34 14.31 -23.18 -10.34
CA ILE A 34 13.36 -22.96 -9.27
C ILE A 34 13.82 -23.72 -8.03
N ASP A 35 14.19 -22.97 -7.01
CA ASP A 35 14.53 -23.44 -5.68
C ASP A 35 13.23 -23.50 -4.86
N VAL A 36 12.99 -24.65 -4.24
CA VAL A 36 11.79 -24.91 -3.45
C VAL A 36 11.78 -24.17 -2.11
N ASP A 37 12.95 -23.75 -1.64
CA ASP A 37 13.15 -23.04 -0.37
C ASP A 37 13.30 -21.52 -0.58
N GLU A 38 13.39 -21.05 -1.83
CA GLU A 38 13.41 -19.64 -2.17
C GLU A 38 12.03 -19.01 -1.96
N HIS A 39 12.01 -17.76 -1.50
CA HIS A 39 10.77 -17.02 -1.32
C HIS A 39 10.13 -16.72 -2.68
N LEU A 40 8.83 -17.04 -2.83
CA LEU A 40 8.03 -16.82 -4.04
C LEU A 40 8.08 -15.37 -4.54
N GLU A 41 8.23 -14.41 -3.63
CA GLU A 41 8.38 -12.98 -3.94
C GLU A 41 9.67 -12.65 -4.70
N ASN A 42 10.75 -13.38 -4.44
CA ASN A 42 12.06 -13.15 -5.07
C ASN A 42 12.06 -13.61 -6.53
N TYR A 43 11.09 -14.43 -6.92
CA TYR A 43 10.82 -14.75 -8.33
C TYR A 43 10.10 -13.62 -9.08
N GLY A 44 9.72 -12.53 -8.40
CA GLY A 44 9.06 -11.39 -9.01
C GLY A 44 7.61 -11.65 -9.39
N LEU A 45 6.95 -12.61 -8.72
CA LEU A 45 5.55 -12.92 -8.95
C LEU A 45 4.66 -11.71 -8.64
N ASP A 46 3.90 -11.27 -9.63
CA ASP A 46 2.83 -10.30 -9.43
C ASP A 46 1.50 -10.96 -9.01
N SER A 47 0.50 -10.16 -8.68
CA SER A 47 -0.80 -10.66 -8.23
C SER A 47 -1.59 -11.39 -9.31
N ALA A 48 -1.39 -11.10 -10.59
CA ALA A 48 -2.03 -11.82 -11.68
C ALA A 48 -1.41 -13.21 -11.88
N GLN A 49 -0.08 -13.28 -11.87
CA GLN A 49 0.70 -14.51 -11.88
C GLN A 49 0.38 -15.42 -10.70
N ALA A 50 0.27 -14.85 -9.50
CA ALA A 50 -0.17 -15.59 -8.30
C ALA A 50 -1.57 -16.21 -8.48
N MET A 51 -2.52 -15.45 -9.05
CA MET A 51 -3.87 -15.97 -9.33
C MET A 51 -3.87 -17.08 -10.37
N VAL A 52 -3.00 -17.02 -11.39
CA VAL A 52 -2.82 -18.11 -12.35
C VAL A 52 -2.33 -19.38 -11.65
N ILE A 53 -1.32 -19.27 -10.77
CA ILE A 53 -0.81 -20.40 -9.98
C ILE A 53 -1.91 -21.00 -9.11
N ILE A 54 -2.72 -20.17 -8.44
CA ILE A 54 -3.83 -20.65 -7.61
C ILE A 54 -4.90 -21.36 -8.45
N SER A 55 -5.24 -20.82 -9.62
CA SER A 55 -6.20 -21.48 -10.52
C SER A 55 -5.70 -22.87 -10.93
N LYS A 56 -4.39 -22.99 -11.26
CA LYS A 56 -3.79 -24.28 -11.59
C LYS A 56 -3.75 -25.23 -10.39
N LEU A 57 -3.49 -24.72 -9.18
CA LEU A 57 -3.57 -25.50 -7.95
C LEU A 57 -5.00 -25.96 -7.64
N GLU A 58 -6.02 -25.13 -7.91
CA GLU A 58 -7.43 -25.49 -7.77
C GLU A 58 -7.78 -26.67 -8.69
N ASP A 59 -7.33 -26.62 -9.95
CA ASP A 59 -7.50 -27.71 -10.92
C ASP A 59 -6.82 -29.01 -10.45
N LEU A 60 -5.63 -28.92 -9.86
CA LEU A 60 -4.91 -30.07 -9.33
C LEU A 60 -5.62 -30.65 -8.09
N LEU A 61 -5.89 -29.82 -7.10
CA LEU A 61 -6.29 -30.25 -5.75
C LEU A 61 -7.79 -30.57 -5.63
N GLY A 62 -8.61 -30.13 -6.58
CA GLY A 62 -10.06 -30.33 -6.55
C GLY A 62 -10.78 -29.49 -5.48
N PHE A 63 -10.08 -28.55 -4.86
CA PHE A 63 -10.63 -27.51 -4.00
C PHE A 63 -9.90 -26.19 -4.29
N LYS A 64 -10.53 -25.06 -3.98
CA LYS A 64 -9.97 -23.73 -4.23
C LYS A 64 -9.08 -23.28 -3.07
N PRO A 65 -7.74 -23.23 -3.23
CA PRO A 65 -6.86 -22.71 -2.19
C PRO A 65 -7.03 -21.19 -2.09
N SER A 66 -6.95 -20.63 -0.87
CA SER A 66 -6.92 -19.17 -0.74
C SER A 66 -5.63 -18.64 -1.39
N PRO A 67 -5.69 -17.61 -2.26
CA PRO A 67 -4.50 -16.99 -2.83
C PRO A 67 -3.52 -16.44 -1.80
N VAL A 68 -3.99 -16.13 -0.59
CA VAL A 68 -3.14 -15.66 0.51
C VAL A 68 -2.17 -16.75 1.00
N LEU A 69 -2.47 -18.04 0.75
CA LEU A 69 -1.59 -19.15 1.13
C LEU A 69 -0.21 -19.06 0.48
N LEU A 70 -0.11 -18.57 -0.76
CA LEU A 70 1.18 -18.34 -1.45
C LEU A 70 2.12 -17.44 -0.64
N TRP A 71 1.56 -16.60 0.23
CA TRP A 71 2.33 -15.61 0.98
C TRP A 71 2.45 -15.93 2.47
N HIS A 72 1.48 -16.65 3.04
CA HIS A 72 1.61 -17.22 4.39
C HIS A 72 2.64 -18.35 4.44
N TYR A 73 2.79 -19.08 3.34
CA TYR A 73 3.77 -20.15 3.18
C TYR A 73 4.68 -19.74 2.01
N PRO A 74 5.67 -18.87 2.26
CA PRO A 74 6.31 -18.08 1.21
C PRO A 74 7.26 -18.91 0.33
N THR A 75 7.44 -20.21 0.60
CA THR A 75 8.28 -21.11 -0.21
C THR A 75 7.43 -22.22 -0.80
N ILE A 76 7.83 -22.76 -1.95
CA ILE A 76 7.13 -23.92 -2.56
C ILE A 76 7.09 -25.08 -1.56
N ALA A 77 8.17 -25.28 -0.80
CA ALA A 77 8.27 -26.35 0.17
C ALA A 77 7.20 -26.24 1.28
N THR A 78 7.11 -25.07 1.92
CA THR A 78 6.17 -24.83 3.02
C THR A 78 4.72 -24.79 2.55
N LEU A 79 4.46 -24.24 1.36
CA LEU A 79 3.12 -24.19 0.78
C LEU A 79 2.62 -25.59 0.41
N ALA A 80 3.46 -26.38 -0.26
CA ALA A 80 3.10 -27.73 -0.66
C ALA A 80 2.86 -28.64 0.54
N GLN A 81 3.68 -28.50 1.59
CA GLN A 81 3.45 -29.20 2.85
C GLN A 81 2.06 -28.84 3.40
N ARG A 82 1.75 -27.54 3.51
CA ARG A 82 0.47 -27.08 4.03
C ARG A 82 -0.72 -27.59 3.20
N LEU A 83 -0.64 -27.49 1.88
CA LEU A 83 -1.68 -27.93 0.96
C LEU A 83 -1.89 -29.45 1.03
N SER A 84 -0.82 -30.22 1.24
CA SER A 84 -0.92 -31.68 1.43
C SER A 84 -1.61 -32.08 2.75
N GLU A 85 -1.54 -31.21 3.76
CA GLU A 85 -2.21 -31.39 5.05
C GLU A 85 -3.71 -31.01 5.01
N GLU A 86 -4.15 -30.28 3.98
CA GLU A 86 -5.58 -29.97 3.76
C GLU A 86 -6.32 -31.20 3.21
N LYS A 87 -6.85 -32.03 4.12
CA LYS A 87 -7.73 -33.14 3.74
C LYS A 87 -9.00 -32.62 3.06
N ALA A 88 -9.28 -33.14 1.86
CA ALA A 88 -10.59 -33.07 1.21
C ALA A 88 -11.63 -33.89 2.00
N GLY A 89 -12.09 -33.37 3.14
CA GLY A 89 -13.12 -34.01 3.97
C GLY A 89 -13.05 -33.60 5.44
N GLY A 90 -13.76 -32.53 5.81
CA GLY A 90 -13.84 -32.11 7.21
C GLY A 90 -14.71 -30.89 7.50
N SER A 91 -15.97 -30.85 7.05
CA SER A 91 -17.11 -30.20 7.73
C SER A 91 -18.43 -30.54 7.02
N GLN A 92 -19.00 -31.72 7.30
CA GLN A 92 -20.43 -31.94 7.05
C GLN A 92 -21.24 -31.27 8.16
N ALA A 93 -21.55 -29.99 7.97
CA ALA A 93 -22.75 -29.26 8.43
C ALA A 93 -22.49 -27.76 8.23
N ASP A 94 -22.65 -27.28 6.99
CA ASP A 94 -23.26 -25.99 6.66
C ASP A 94 -23.21 -25.81 5.14
N ASN A 95 -24.35 -26.06 4.48
CA ASN A 95 -24.57 -25.69 3.09
C ASN A 95 -24.68 -24.15 3.00
N GLN A 96 -23.53 -23.46 2.95
CA GLN A 96 -23.37 -22.07 2.50
C GLN A 96 -21.87 -21.76 2.35
N GLY A 97 -21.36 -21.79 1.10
CA GLY A 97 -20.09 -21.18 0.67
C GLY A 97 -18.81 -21.64 1.39
N ASN A 98 -18.16 -22.68 0.89
CA ASN A 98 -16.87 -23.19 1.39
C ASN A 98 -15.75 -22.14 1.29
N ASN A 99 -15.42 -21.50 2.42
CA ASN A 99 -14.06 -21.05 2.73
C ASN A 99 -13.69 -21.66 4.08
N VAL A 100 -12.68 -22.53 4.07
CA VAL A 100 -12.20 -23.25 5.26
C VAL A 100 -11.54 -22.26 6.23
N ASN A 101 -11.81 -22.45 7.51
CA ASN A 101 -11.37 -21.61 8.62
C ASN A 101 -9.84 -21.73 8.81
N ILE A 102 -9.06 -20.84 8.19
CA ILE A 102 -7.60 -20.81 8.32
C ILE A 102 -7.23 -20.27 9.72
N PRO A 103 -6.48 -21.00 10.56
CA PRO A 103 -5.78 -20.38 11.68
C PRO A 103 -4.63 -19.57 11.10
N ILE A 104 -4.87 -18.30 10.84
CA ILE A 104 -3.82 -17.33 10.49
C ILE A 104 -2.84 -17.35 11.67
N PRO A 105 -1.52 -17.54 11.44
CA PRO A 105 -0.54 -17.47 12.51
C PRO A 105 -0.77 -16.20 13.32
N PHE A 106 -0.89 -16.33 14.65
CA PHE A 106 -1.12 -15.17 15.51
C PHE A 106 0.07 -14.21 15.37
N LEU A 107 -0.15 -13.09 14.70
CA LEU A 107 0.82 -12.02 14.55
C LEU A 107 0.64 -11.03 15.69
N ASP A 108 1.61 -10.99 16.60
CA ASP A 108 1.68 -9.97 17.64
C ASP A 108 2.40 -8.72 17.12
N LEU A 109 1.64 -7.71 16.69
CA LEU A 109 2.22 -6.47 16.20
C LEU A 109 2.98 -5.70 17.28
N GLY A 110 2.60 -5.86 18.56
CA GLY A 110 3.30 -5.26 19.68
C GLY A 110 4.72 -5.83 19.84
N ALA A 111 4.88 -7.14 19.65
CA ALA A 111 6.18 -7.80 19.67
C ALA A 111 7.07 -7.42 18.46
N GLU A 112 6.45 -7.08 17.33
CA GLU A 112 7.14 -6.60 16.12
C GLU A 112 7.59 -5.13 16.20
N ALA A 113 6.93 -4.32 17.05
CA ALA A 113 7.21 -2.90 17.22
C ALA A 113 8.44 -2.61 18.11
N VAL A 114 9.58 -3.24 17.80
CA VAL A 114 10.84 -3.09 18.52
C VAL A 114 11.90 -2.48 17.60
N LEU A 115 12.32 -1.25 17.92
CA LEU A 115 13.41 -0.58 17.20
C LEU A 115 14.77 -1.02 17.75
N ASP A 116 15.68 -1.45 16.86
CA ASP A 116 17.08 -1.75 17.16
C ASP A 116 17.67 -0.72 18.15
N SER A 117 18.19 -1.21 19.27
CA SER A 117 18.68 -0.37 20.36
C SER A 117 19.87 0.52 19.98
N THR A 118 20.60 0.15 18.92
CA THR A 118 21.74 0.91 18.39
C THR A 118 21.31 2.15 17.59
N ILE A 119 20.04 2.23 17.19
CA ILE A 119 19.47 3.39 16.49
C ILE A 119 19.14 4.46 17.52
N GLN A 120 20.12 5.32 17.78
CA GLN A 120 20.04 6.44 18.72
C GLN A 120 20.64 7.66 18.04
N PRO A 121 20.02 8.85 18.16
CA PRO A 121 20.61 10.08 17.65
C PRO A 121 22.02 10.29 18.24
N VAL A 122 23.03 10.53 17.39
CA VAL A 122 24.42 10.79 17.82
C VAL A 122 24.61 12.10 18.61
N GLY A 123 23.54 12.88 18.79
CA GLY A 123 23.52 14.15 19.52
C GLY A 123 22.16 14.83 19.39
N SER A 124 22.10 16.12 19.71
CA SER A 124 20.92 16.95 19.43
C SER A 124 20.90 17.41 17.97
N TYR A 125 19.71 17.66 17.43
CA TYR A 125 19.58 18.32 16.14
C TYR A 125 20.03 19.79 16.25
N MET A 126 20.96 20.19 15.39
CA MET A 126 21.58 21.53 15.38
C MET A 126 21.31 22.30 14.07
N GLY A 127 20.47 21.76 13.18
CA GLY A 127 20.17 22.35 11.87
C GLY A 127 18.94 23.25 11.90
N SER A 128 18.61 23.84 10.74
CA SER A 128 17.32 24.50 10.48
C SER A 128 16.57 23.74 9.40
N LEU A 129 15.25 23.60 9.57
CA LEU A 129 14.37 22.99 8.58
C LEU A 129 14.18 23.85 7.33
N ALA A 130 14.43 25.16 7.42
CA ALA A 130 14.01 26.13 6.40
C ALA A 130 14.77 26.01 5.08
N ASN A 131 16.04 25.57 5.10
CA ASN A 131 16.94 25.60 3.94
C ASN A 131 17.87 24.37 3.87
N PRO A 132 17.33 23.14 3.70
CA PRO A 132 18.17 21.97 3.47
C PRO A 132 18.96 22.12 2.15
N LYS A 133 20.21 21.67 2.12
CA LYS A 133 21.01 21.61 0.89
C LYS A 133 20.84 20.27 0.20
N ASN A 134 20.74 19.20 0.97
CA ASN A 134 20.60 17.84 0.47
C ASN A 134 19.43 17.13 1.18
N ILE A 135 18.44 16.71 0.40
CA ILE A 135 17.26 15.98 0.86
C ILE A 135 17.38 14.54 0.39
N PHE A 136 17.16 13.57 1.27
CA PHE A 136 17.01 12.17 0.86
C PHE A 136 15.53 11.81 0.80
N ILE A 137 15.11 11.14 -0.27
CA ILE A 137 13.74 10.66 -0.43
C ILE A 137 13.72 9.20 -0.83
N THR A 138 12.84 8.45 -0.17
CA THR A 138 12.45 7.09 -0.58
C THR A 138 11.08 7.13 -1.24
N GLY A 139 10.81 6.19 -2.15
CA GLY A 139 9.55 6.17 -2.91
C GLY A 139 9.50 7.17 -4.07
N ALA A 140 10.67 7.66 -4.52
CA ALA A 140 10.79 8.62 -5.61
C ALA A 140 10.21 8.14 -6.96
N THR A 141 10.13 6.83 -7.16
CA THR A 141 9.52 6.17 -8.33
C THR A 141 8.04 5.82 -8.12
N GLY A 142 7.44 6.25 -7.01
CA GLY A 142 6.02 6.05 -6.70
C GLY A 142 5.17 7.29 -7.03
N TYR A 143 3.85 7.16 -6.88
CA TYR A 143 2.90 8.22 -7.17
C TYR A 143 3.07 9.44 -6.25
N LEU A 144 2.87 9.29 -4.93
CA LEU A 144 3.04 10.40 -3.99
C LEU A 144 4.48 10.95 -4.01
N GLY A 145 5.49 10.08 -4.13
CA GLY A 145 6.89 10.51 -4.18
C GLY A 145 7.20 11.44 -5.35
N ALA A 146 6.59 11.23 -6.52
CA ALA A 146 6.70 12.13 -7.67
C ALA A 146 6.18 13.54 -7.35
N PHE A 147 5.03 13.62 -6.68
CA PHE A 147 4.43 14.89 -6.28
C PHE A 147 5.17 15.55 -5.12
N ILE A 148 5.72 14.80 -4.16
CA ILE A 148 6.62 15.36 -3.15
C ILE A 148 7.86 15.96 -3.83
N ILE A 149 8.47 15.26 -4.79
CA ILE A 149 9.62 15.78 -5.56
C ILE A 149 9.25 17.08 -6.29
N LYS A 150 8.08 17.12 -6.94
CA LYS A 150 7.56 18.35 -7.59
C LYS A 150 7.54 19.52 -6.62
N GLU A 151 6.92 19.35 -5.45
CA GLU A 151 6.82 20.43 -4.47
C GLU A 151 8.20 20.79 -3.88
N LEU A 152 9.08 19.82 -3.62
CA LEU A 152 10.44 20.07 -3.14
C LEU A 152 11.31 20.84 -4.14
N LEU A 153 11.17 20.55 -5.44
CA LEU A 153 11.87 21.27 -6.51
C LEU A 153 11.39 22.72 -6.60
N ALA A 154 10.09 22.96 -6.42
CA ALA A 154 9.50 24.30 -6.43
C ALA A 154 9.86 25.12 -5.18
N GLU A 155 9.82 24.50 -4.00
CA GLU A 155 9.87 25.18 -2.71
C GLU A 155 11.27 25.30 -2.09
N THR A 156 12.27 24.62 -2.67
CA THR A 156 13.64 24.59 -2.14
C THR A 156 14.68 24.74 -3.26
N GLN A 157 15.94 24.92 -2.89
CA GLN A 157 17.10 24.84 -3.80
C GLN A 157 17.94 23.56 -3.59
N ALA A 158 17.42 22.61 -2.82
CA ALA A 158 18.16 21.41 -2.41
C ALA A 158 18.39 20.41 -3.55
N ASN A 159 19.48 19.66 -3.50
CA ASN A 159 19.62 18.43 -4.27
C ASN A 159 18.76 17.34 -3.62
N ILE A 160 18.06 16.56 -4.43
CA ILE A 160 17.15 15.51 -4.00
C ILE A 160 17.78 14.15 -4.34
N TYR A 161 18.27 13.48 -3.32
CA TYR A 161 18.84 12.15 -3.36
C TYR A 161 17.72 11.11 -3.31
N CYS A 162 17.50 10.43 -4.43
CA CYS A 162 16.37 9.52 -4.62
C CYS A 162 16.85 8.06 -4.51
N LEU A 163 16.36 7.31 -3.53
CA LEU A 163 16.59 5.86 -3.47
C LEU A 163 15.82 5.16 -4.61
N VAL A 164 16.53 4.45 -5.48
CA VAL A 164 15.97 3.80 -6.67
C VAL A 164 16.57 2.41 -6.86
N ARG A 165 15.69 1.42 -7.08
CA ARG A 165 16.09 0.07 -7.49
C ARG A 165 16.39 0.06 -8.99
N ALA A 166 17.65 -0.09 -9.35
CA ALA A 166 18.11 -0.17 -10.75
C ALA A 166 19.48 -0.87 -10.82
N LYS A 167 19.86 -1.34 -12.02
CA LYS A 167 21.15 -2.01 -12.23
C LYS A 167 22.33 -1.04 -12.25
N ASN A 168 22.08 0.22 -12.63
CA ASN A 168 23.08 1.27 -12.72
C ASN A 168 22.43 2.67 -12.65
N VAL A 169 23.25 3.70 -12.51
CA VAL A 169 22.80 5.10 -12.30
C VAL A 169 21.99 5.63 -13.49
N ASN A 170 22.32 5.25 -14.72
CA ASN A 170 21.58 5.69 -15.91
C ASN A 170 20.15 5.15 -15.89
N GLU A 171 19.98 3.85 -15.63
CA GLU A 171 18.64 3.25 -15.50
C GLU A 171 17.86 3.88 -14.33
N ALA A 172 18.52 4.18 -13.20
CA ALA A 172 17.86 4.86 -12.10
C ALA A 172 17.38 6.27 -12.47
N GLN A 173 18.21 7.02 -13.21
CA GLN A 173 17.85 8.33 -13.72
C GLN A 173 16.68 8.25 -14.70
N ASP A 174 16.72 7.31 -15.65
CA ASP A 174 15.65 7.09 -16.62
C ASP A 174 14.32 6.74 -15.92
N LYS A 175 14.36 5.91 -14.87
CA LYS A 175 13.17 5.60 -14.05
C LYS A 175 12.60 6.83 -13.36
N LEU A 176 13.44 7.72 -12.83
CA LEU A 176 12.99 8.98 -12.21
C LEU A 176 12.37 9.91 -13.25
N ILE A 177 13.04 10.10 -14.39
CA ILE A 177 12.55 10.93 -15.49
C ILE A 177 11.20 10.39 -15.97
N HIS A 178 11.12 9.10 -16.27
CA HIS A 178 9.90 8.46 -16.72
C HIS A 178 8.76 8.61 -15.71
N ASN A 179 9.05 8.42 -14.41
CA ASN A 179 8.06 8.58 -13.34
C ASN A 179 7.52 10.01 -13.26
N LEU A 180 8.36 11.03 -13.46
CA LEU A 180 7.92 12.42 -13.47
C LEU A 180 7.19 12.78 -14.78
N GLN A 181 7.59 12.20 -15.92
CA GLN A 181 6.93 12.40 -17.22
C GLN A 181 5.52 11.81 -17.23
N GLN A 182 5.32 10.59 -16.74
CA GLN A 182 4.00 9.95 -16.70
C GLN A 182 2.98 10.77 -15.88
N TYR A 183 3.46 11.53 -14.90
CA TYR A 183 2.62 12.39 -14.06
C TYR A 183 2.56 13.85 -14.52
N GLY A 184 3.11 14.17 -15.70
CA GLY A 184 3.08 15.53 -16.26
C GLY A 184 3.90 16.53 -15.44
N ILE A 185 4.92 16.07 -14.73
CA ILE A 185 5.75 16.87 -13.82
C ILE A 185 7.10 17.24 -14.44
N TRP A 186 7.66 16.40 -15.30
CA TRP A 186 9.06 16.53 -15.75
C TRP A 186 9.36 17.85 -16.49
N GLU A 187 10.49 18.46 -16.14
CA GLU A 187 11.16 19.52 -16.89
C GLU A 187 12.67 19.26 -16.90
N ASP A 188 13.35 19.51 -18.01
CA ASP A 188 14.78 19.17 -18.18
C ASP A 188 15.69 19.85 -17.14
N GLN A 189 15.28 21.01 -16.61
CA GLN A 189 16.01 21.71 -15.57
C GLN A 189 16.08 20.92 -14.25
N TYR A 190 15.11 20.05 -13.96
CA TYR A 190 15.06 19.26 -12.74
C TYR A 190 16.17 18.22 -12.66
N LEU A 191 16.68 17.78 -13.82
CA LEU A 191 17.77 16.80 -13.90
C LEU A 191 18.98 17.19 -13.05
N LYS A 192 19.31 18.49 -12.99
CA LYS A 192 20.47 19.00 -12.25
C LYS A 192 20.38 18.81 -10.74
N ARG A 193 19.16 18.61 -10.21
CA ARG A 193 18.88 18.51 -8.77
C ARG A 193 18.44 17.11 -8.35
N LEU A 194 18.18 16.19 -9.28
CA LEU A 194 17.85 14.81 -8.95
C LEU A 194 19.12 13.96 -8.95
N VAL A 195 19.43 13.36 -7.79
CA VAL A 195 20.62 12.54 -7.60
C VAL A 195 20.17 11.09 -7.33
N PRO A 196 20.31 10.16 -8.28
CA PRO A 196 19.94 8.77 -8.04
C PRO A 196 20.87 8.12 -7.01
N VAL A 197 20.30 7.40 -6.06
CA VAL A 197 20.99 6.52 -5.10
C VAL A 197 20.54 5.09 -5.38
N LEU A 198 21.44 4.26 -5.91
CA LEU A 198 21.14 2.86 -6.22
C LEU A 198 20.98 2.08 -4.94
N GLY A 199 19.78 1.62 -4.63
CA GLY A 199 19.54 0.85 -3.42
C GLY A 199 18.13 0.30 -3.36
N ASP A 200 17.91 -0.53 -2.35
CA ASP A 200 16.65 -1.21 -2.10
C ASP A 200 16.22 -1.02 -0.65
N LEU A 201 15.04 -0.47 -0.46
CA LEU A 201 14.44 -0.23 0.84
C LEU A 201 14.24 -1.52 1.65
N SER A 202 14.09 -2.67 0.99
CA SER A 202 13.90 -3.97 1.63
C SER A 202 15.18 -4.62 2.17
N LEU A 203 16.35 -4.05 1.86
CA LEU A 203 17.65 -4.60 2.23
C LEU A 203 18.31 -3.84 3.39
N PRO A 204 19.16 -4.50 4.19
CA PRO A 204 19.98 -3.84 5.21
C PRO A 204 20.76 -2.66 4.63
N LEU A 205 20.93 -1.59 5.42
CA LEU A 205 21.58 -0.35 4.97
C LEU A 205 21.00 0.20 3.67
N LEU A 206 19.72 -0.03 3.37
CA LEU A 206 19.06 0.40 2.13
C LEU A 206 19.66 -0.24 0.86
N GLY A 207 20.32 -1.39 0.98
CA GLY A 207 20.94 -2.11 -0.13
C GLY A 207 22.19 -1.47 -0.71
N ILE A 208 22.79 -0.49 -0.01
CA ILE A 208 24.07 0.13 -0.37
C ILE A 208 25.22 -0.38 0.50
N THR A 209 26.45 -0.15 0.04
CA THR A 209 27.64 -0.49 0.81
C THR A 209 27.73 0.35 2.09
N LYS A 210 28.50 -0.12 3.07
CA LYS A 210 28.69 0.62 4.32
C LYS A 210 29.33 1.98 4.07
N GLU A 211 30.29 2.04 3.15
CA GLU A 211 30.98 3.26 2.75
C GLU A 211 30.02 4.28 2.12
N GLU A 212 29.13 3.84 1.22
CA GLU A 212 28.10 4.68 0.62
C GLU A 212 27.09 5.16 1.67
N PHE A 213 26.67 4.28 2.57
CA PHE A 213 25.76 4.63 3.66
C PHE A 213 26.37 5.68 4.59
N ASP A 214 27.65 5.55 4.92
CA ASP A 214 28.39 6.50 5.74
C ASP A 214 28.51 7.86 5.04
N GLN A 215 28.83 7.88 3.74
CA GLN A 215 28.84 9.10 2.92
C GLN A 215 27.46 9.76 2.86
N LEU A 216 26.41 8.99 2.61
CA LEU A 216 25.03 9.47 2.60
C LEU A 216 24.66 10.08 3.96
N SER A 217 25.04 9.41 5.05
CA SER A 217 24.77 9.87 6.42
C SER A 217 25.46 11.20 6.77
N ALA A 218 26.62 11.51 6.17
CA ALA A 218 27.31 12.77 6.36
C ALA A 218 26.68 13.92 5.55
N ASN A 219 26.17 13.62 4.36
CA ASN A 219 25.78 14.62 3.38
C ASN A 219 24.30 15.05 3.45
N ILE A 220 23.39 14.16 3.86
CA ILE A 220 21.94 14.43 3.88
C ILE A 220 21.53 15.28 5.09
N ASP A 221 20.70 16.30 4.87
CA ASP A 221 20.24 17.23 5.91
C ASP A 221 18.85 16.87 6.46
N THR A 222 17.95 16.36 5.62
CA THR A 222 16.60 15.92 6.00
C THR A 222 16.14 14.76 5.13
N ILE A 223 15.23 13.93 5.66
CA ILE A 223 14.74 12.72 5.02
C ILE A 223 13.22 12.76 4.84
N TYR A 224 12.75 12.47 3.63
CA TYR A 224 11.35 12.20 3.32
C TYR A 224 11.18 10.70 3.09
N HIS A 225 10.56 10.02 4.04
CA HIS A 225 10.30 8.61 3.93
C HIS A 225 8.89 8.36 3.41
N SER A 226 8.76 8.27 2.08
CA SER A 226 7.49 7.97 1.39
C SER A 226 7.50 6.59 0.70
N GLY A 227 8.62 5.87 0.72
CA GLY A 227 8.72 4.53 0.15
C GLY A 227 8.00 3.49 1.00
N ALA A 228 7.14 2.70 0.37
CA ALA A 228 6.51 1.52 0.93
C ALA A 228 6.07 0.59 -0.21
N LEU A 229 6.03 -0.71 0.05
CA LEU A 229 5.33 -1.69 -0.76
C LEU A 229 3.86 -1.71 -0.32
N LEU A 230 2.96 -1.31 -1.20
CA LEU A 230 1.52 -1.34 -0.99
C LEU A 230 0.93 -2.46 -1.85
N ASN A 231 0.31 -3.43 -1.18
CA ASN A 231 -0.44 -4.49 -1.82
C ASN A 231 -1.61 -4.89 -0.92
N TYR A 232 -2.81 -5.02 -1.50
CA TYR A 232 -4.05 -5.26 -0.76
C TYR A 232 -4.29 -6.76 -0.44
N VAL A 233 -3.48 -7.65 -1.01
CA VAL A 233 -3.59 -9.11 -0.84
C VAL A 233 -2.43 -9.67 -0.03
N TYR A 234 -1.28 -8.99 -0.03
CA TYR A 234 -0.08 -9.51 0.63
C TYR A 234 -0.23 -9.45 2.17
N PRO A 235 0.21 -10.50 2.87
CA PRO A 235 0.25 -10.52 4.33
C PRO A 235 1.41 -9.66 4.85
N TYR A 236 1.43 -9.45 6.16
CA TYR A 236 2.48 -8.70 6.85
C TYR A 236 3.91 -9.18 6.52
N SER A 237 4.14 -10.50 6.49
CA SER A 237 5.46 -11.09 6.25
C SER A 237 6.09 -10.63 4.93
N ALA A 238 5.31 -10.61 3.86
CA ALA A 238 5.70 -10.17 2.52
C ALA A 238 6.02 -8.67 2.44
N LEU A 239 5.39 -7.87 3.29
CA LEU A 239 5.53 -6.41 3.29
C LEU A 239 6.55 -5.92 4.33
N LYS A 240 6.91 -6.75 5.31
CA LYS A 240 7.75 -6.40 6.46
C LYS A 240 9.12 -5.87 6.06
N SER A 241 9.77 -6.51 5.08
CA SER A 241 11.12 -6.13 4.63
C SER A 241 11.17 -4.67 4.17
N ALA A 242 10.30 -4.29 3.23
CA ALA A 242 10.24 -2.93 2.70
C ALA A 242 9.63 -1.93 3.69
N ASN A 243 8.53 -2.29 4.36
CA ASN A 243 7.74 -1.31 5.10
C ASN A 243 8.18 -1.13 6.55
N VAL A 244 8.71 -2.17 7.19
CA VAL A 244 9.12 -2.13 8.60
C VAL A 244 10.63 -2.03 8.71
N LEU A 245 11.36 -2.99 8.13
CA LEU A 245 12.83 -3.00 8.19
C LEU A 245 13.43 -1.86 7.37
N GLY A 246 12.83 -1.53 6.22
CA GLY A 246 13.22 -0.33 5.47
C GLY A 246 13.05 0.97 6.25
N THR A 247 11.95 1.12 7.00
CA THR A 247 11.79 2.25 7.93
C THR A 247 12.87 2.26 9.00
N GLN A 248 13.22 1.10 9.56
CA GLN A 248 14.31 0.99 10.53
C GLN A 248 15.66 1.46 9.94
N GLU A 249 15.99 1.09 8.71
CA GLU A 249 17.24 1.52 8.05
C GLU A 249 17.24 3.01 7.71
N VAL A 250 16.08 3.60 7.40
CA VAL A 250 15.92 5.05 7.28
C VAL A 250 16.17 5.76 8.61
N LEU A 251 15.64 5.23 9.72
CA LEU A 251 15.87 5.78 11.06
C LEU A 251 17.35 5.64 11.48
N ARG A 252 18.00 4.54 11.09
CA ARG A 252 19.45 4.34 11.24
C ARG A 252 20.23 5.43 10.50
N LEU A 253 19.89 5.69 9.24
CA LEU A 253 20.50 6.76 8.45
C LEU A 253 20.29 8.12 9.11
N ALA A 254 19.08 8.38 9.63
CA ALA A 254 18.72 9.63 10.27
C ALA A 254 19.54 9.92 11.54
N CYS A 255 19.89 8.87 12.27
CA CYS A 255 20.66 8.95 13.51
C CYS A 255 22.17 8.98 13.30
N GLN A 256 22.68 8.42 12.19
CA GLN A 256 24.11 8.23 11.97
C GLN A 256 24.84 9.51 11.52
N THR A 257 26.06 9.73 12.05
CA THR A 257 26.99 10.85 11.74
C THR A 257 26.50 12.24 12.15
N LYS A 258 25.27 12.60 11.75
CA LYS A 258 24.55 13.80 12.19
C LYS A 258 23.06 13.50 12.23
N VAL A 259 22.35 14.15 13.14
CA VAL A 259 20.90 14.01 13.26
C VAL A 259 20.19 14.67 12.08
N LYS A 260 19.27 13.94 11.45
CA LYS A 260 18.48 14.39 10.30
C LYS A 260 17.00 14.30 10.65
N PRO A 261 16.21 15.37 10.50
CA PRO A 261 14.78 15.30 10.66
C PRO A 261 14.18 14.28 9.68
N VAL A 262 13.19 13.52 10.14
CA VAL A 262 12.48 12.52 9.34
C VAL A 262 11.02 12.92 9.17
N HIS A 263 10.66 13.16 7.92
CA HIS A 263 9.30 13.39 7.46
C HIS A 263 8.74 12.05 6.98
N TYR A 264 8.00 11.36 7.86
CA TYR A 264 7.50 10.01 7.63
C TYR A 264 6.08 10.02 7.08
N VAL A 265 5.90 9.47 5.87
CA VAL A 265 4.56 9.24 5.31
C VAL A 265 4.05 7.89 5.84
N SER A 266 3.15 7.97 6.80
CA SER A 266 2.37 6.86 7.36
C SER A 266 1.06 6.65 6.55
N SER A 267 -0.02 6.26 7.21
CA SER A 267 -1.38 6.15 6.67
C SER A 267 -2.40 6.24 7.80
N VAL A 268 -3.62 6.70 7.52
CA VAL A 268 -4.74 6.60 8.48
C VAL A 268 -5.12 5.15 8.80
N ALA A 269 -4.65 4.19 7.98
CA ALA A 269 -4.83 2.75 8.18
C ALA A 269 -4.27 2.23 9.53
N VAL A 270 -3.42 3.01 10.21
CA VAL A 270 -2.97 2.68 11.59
C VAL A 270 -4.11 2.66 12.62
N PHE A 271 -5.29 3.17 12.26
CA PHE A 271 -6.48 3.20 13.11
C PHE A 271 -7.56 2.18 12.70
N GLU A 272 -7.21 1.16 11.91
CA GLU A 272 -8.16 0.13 11.47
C GLU A 272 -8.50 -0.93 12.54
N SER A 273 -7.95 -0.80 13.75
CA SER A 273 -8.39 -1.63 14.88
C SER A 273 -9.88 -1.39 15.17
N SER A 274 -10.60 -2.47 15.47
CA SER A 274 -12.02 -2.42 15.83
C SER A 274 -12.29 -1.57 17.08
N VAL A 275 -11.27 -1.29 17.89
CA VAL A 275 -11.38 -0.38 19.05
C VAL A 275 -11.72 1.05 18.62
N TYR A 276 -11.35 1.47 17.42
CA TYR A 276 -11.63 2.81 16.89
C TYR A 276 -12.95 2.89 16.10
N ALA A 277 -13.64 1.76 15.89
CA ALA A 277 -14.91 1.71 15.17
C ALA A 277 -15.96 2.67 15.78
N GLY A 278 -16.54 3.53 14.95
CA GLY A 278 -17.54 4.53 15.34
C GLY A 278 -17.01 5.69 16.19
N LYS A 279 -15.70 5.74 16.49
CA LYS A 279 -15.09 6.81 17.28
C LYS A 279 -14.50 7.89 16.37
N VAL A 280 -14.51 9.13 16.85
CA VAL A 280 -13.70 10.19 16.27
C VAL A 280 -12.26 10.01 16.72
N VAL A 281 -11.34 9.96 15.77
CA VAL A 281 -9.90 9.81 16.02
C VAL A 281 -9.19 11.10 15.62
N SER A 282 -8.52 11.73 16.58
CA SER A 282 -7.72 12.94 16.41
C SER A 282 -6.26 12.63 16.11
N GLU A 283 -5.53 13.62 15.60
CA GLU A 283 -4.09 13.51 15.34
C GLU A 283 -3.25 13.25 16.60
N GLN A 284 -3.76 13.66 17.77
CA GLN A 284 -3.10 13.52 19.06
C GLN A 284 -3.41 12.18 19.74
N ASP A 285 -4.41 11.44 19.25
CA ASP A 285 -4.80 10.19 19.87
C ASP A 285 -3.67 9.16 19.75
N SER A 286 -3.54 8.34 20.80
CA SER A 286 -2.68 7.18 20.72
C SER A 286 -3.29 6.13 19.79
N PHE A 287 -2.43 5.28 19.24
CA PHE A 287 -2.86 4.18 18.38
C PHE A 287 -2.29 2.86 18.92
N ASP A 288 -2.50 2.60 20.20
CA ASP A 288 -1.87 1.47 20.91
C ASP A 288 -2.57 0.14 20.63
N ASP A 289 -3.85 0.19 20.32
CA ASP A 289 -4.62 -0.99 19.91
C ASP A 289 -4.33 -1.35 18.45
N TRP A 290 -3.98 -2.62 18.25
CA TRP A 290 -3.72 -3.22 16.94
C TRP A 290 -4.60 -4.44 16.67
N GLN A 291 -5.31 -4.92 17.68
CA GLN A 291 -6.24 -6.04 17.55
C GLN A 291 -7.34 -5.68 16.56
N GLY A 292 -7.61 -6.57 15.61
CA GLY A 292 -8.58 -6.33 14.54
C GLY A 292 -8.03 -5.61 13.31
N ILE A 293 -6.73 -5.27 13.26
CA ILE A 293 -6.08 -4.90 12.01
C ILE A 293 -5.74 -6.17 11.23
N PHE A 294 -6.46 -6.42 10.14
CA PHE A 294 -6.32 -7.64 9.34
C PHE A 294 -5.50 -7.45 8.06
N LEU A 295 -5.52 -6.26 7.46
CA LEU A 295 -4.82 -6.00 6.21
C LEU A 295 -3.30 -5.91 6.44
N GLY A 296 -2.52 -6.73 5.74
CA GLY A 296 -1.05 -6.80 5.89
C GLY A 296 -0.36 -5.45 5.72
N TYR A 297 -0.82 -4.64 4.76
CA TYR A 297 -0.33 -3.26 4.59
C TYR A 297 -0.54 -2.43 5.85
N SER A 298 -1.76 -2.38 6.39
CA SER A 298 -2.11 -1.64 7.61
C SER A 298 -1.31 -2.11 8.81
N GLN A 299 -1.10 -3.42 8.94
CA GLN A 299 -0.25 -4.03 9.98
C GLN A 299 1.19 -3.49 9.88
N THR A 300 1.79 -3.46 8.68
CA THR A 300 3.15 -2.92 8.51
C THR A 300 3.24 -1.42 8.79
N LYS A 301 2.24 -0.63 8.39
CA LYS A 301 2.20 0.81 8.68
C LYS A 301 2.08 1.09 10.18
N TRP A 302 1.29 0.29 10.89
CA TRP A 302 1.17 0.38 12.34
C TRP A 302 2.52 0.14 13.02
N VAL A 303 3.22 -0.95 12.67
CA VAL A 303 4.53 -1.30 13.25
C VAL A 303 5.56 -0.23 12.90
N ALA A 304 5.67 0.15 11.63
CA ALA A 304 6.64 1.15 11.18
C ALA A 304 6.43 2.52 11.85
N GLU A 305 5.18 2.95 12.04
CA GLU A 305 4.92 4.20 12.76
C GLU A 305 5.28 4.10 14.26
N LYS A 306 5.11 2.93 14.90
CA LYS A 306 5.63 2.71 16.26
C LYS A 306 7.14 2.83 16.32
N LEU A 307 7.87 2.25 15.36
CA LEU A 307 9.33 2.40 15.28
C LEU A 307 9.75 3.87 15.16
N VAL A 308 9.05 4.63 14.32
CA VAL A 308 9.25 6.07 14.14
C VAL A 308 8.98 6.85 15.43
N LYS A 309 7.91 6.51 16.18
CA LYS A 309 7.63 7.11 17.49
C LYS A 309 8.69 6.75 18.54
N ILE A 310 9.19 5.52 18.56
CA ILE A 310 10.29 5.11 19.45
C ILE A 310 11.55 5.93 19.14
N ALA A 311 11.89 6.13 17.86
CA ALA A 311 13.02 6.98 17.47
C ALA A 311 12.82 8.45 17.88
N ARG A 312 11.59 8.97 17.74
CA ARG A 312 11.22 10.31 18.23
C ARG A 312 11.42 10.43 19.73
N ASP A 313 10.97 9.44 20.49
CA ASP A 313 11.07 9.44 21.96
C ASP A 313 12.55 9.30 22.42
N ARG A 314 13.42 8.74 21.56
CA ARG A 314 14.89 8.75 21.70
C ARG A 314 15.54 10.09 21.31
N GLY A 315 14.76 11.07 20.84
CA GLY A 315 15.23 12.43 20.53
C GLY A 315 15.39 12.73 19.03
N LEU A 316 14.99 11.83 18.12
CA LEU A 316 15.01 12.11 16.69
C LEU A 316 13.90 13.12 16.30
N PRO A 317 14.19 14.21 15.58
CA PRO A 317 13.14 15.09 15.08
C PRO A 317 12.32 14.37 14.01
N VAL A 318 11.03 14.19 14.27
CA VAL A 318 10.13 13.43 13.41
C VAL A 318 8.86 14.23 13.16
N THR A 319 8.32 14.16 11.95
CA THR A 319 6.96 14.60 11.63
C THR A 319 6.25 13.48 10.87
N ILE A 320 5.06 13.10 11.32
CA ILE A 320 4.30 11.98 10.76
C ILE A 320 3.13 12.52 9.93
N TYR A 321 2.96 12.01 8.72
CA TYR A 321 1.85 12.36 7.83
C TYR A 321 1.03 11.11 7.54
N ARG A 322 -0.26 11.12 7.86
CA ARG A 322 -1.18 10.00 7.66
C ARG A 322 -2.18 10.37 6.56
N PRO A 323 -1.86 10.14 5.28
CA PRO A 323 -2.85 10.26 4.22
C PRO A 323 -3.89 9.14 4.27
N PRO A 324 -5.10 9.38 3.75
CA PRO A 324 -6.03 8.32 3.39
C PRO A 324 -5.65 7.72 2.03
N LEU A 325 -6.61 7.17 1.29
CA LEU A 325 -6.38 6.88 -0.12
C LEU A 325 -6.03 8.19 -0.85
N ILE A 326 -5.08 8.12 -1.78
CA ILE A 326 -4.58 9.30 -2.48
C ILE A 326 -5.19 9.31 -3.88
N ALA A 327 -6.10 10.25 -4.12
CA ALA A 327 -6.77 10.43 -5.39
C ALA A 327 -5.90 11.21 -6.40
N GLY A 328 -6.44 11.41 -7.60
CA GLY A 328 -5.80 12.16 -8.69
C GLY A 328 -5.39 13.59 -8.33
N ASP A 329 -4.51 14.17 -9.14
CA ASP A 329 -4.23 15.60 -9.09
C ASP A 329 -5.51 16.38 -9.39
N SER A 330 -5.91 17.27 -8.48
CA SER A 330 -7.21 17.96 -8.56
C SER A 330 -7.37 18.86 -9.79
N LYS A 331 -6.26 19.22 -10.44
CA LYS A 331 -6.26 20.09 -11.63
C LYS A 331 -6.20 19.31 -12.94
N THR A 332 -5.29 18.35 -13.05
CA THR A 332 -5.06 17.62 -14.31
C THR A 332 -5.82 16.29 -14.38
N GLY A 333 -6.23 15.77 -13.23
CA GLY A 333 -6.84 14.46 -13.08
C GLY A 333 -5.85 13.28 -13.15
N ILE A 334 -4.56 13.57 -13.36
CA ILE A 334 -3.53 12.56 -13.45
C ILE A 334 -3.46 11.76 -12.14
N CYS A 335 -3.60 10.44 -12.26
CA CYS A 335 -3.68 9.52 -11.14
C CYS A 335 -2.98 8.19 -11.43
N ASN A 336 -2.68 7.43 -10.38
CA ASN A 336 -2.23 6.06 -10.50
C ASN A 336 -3.42 5.14 -10.86
N THR A 337 -3.45 4.63 -12.10
CA THR A 337 -4.50 3.73 -12.59
C THR A 337 -4.51 2.36 -11.89
N HIS A 338 -3.44 2.00 -11.19
CA HIS A 338 -3.34 0.77 -10.39
C HIS A 338 -3.79 0.97 -8.94
N ASP A 339 -4.23 2.17 -8.55
CA ASP A 339 -4.76 2.41 -7.21
C ASP A 339 -6.15 1.77 -7.03
N PHE A 340 -6.44 1.35 -5.80
CA PHE A 340 -7.67 0.66 -5.42
C PHE A 340 -8.94 1.41 -5.85
N ILE A 341 -8.99 2.74 -5.70
CA ILE A 341 -10.20 3.51 -6.09
C ILE A 341 -10.48 3.36 -7.58
N ASN A 342 -9.43 3.47 -8.41
CA ASN A 342 -9.55 3.38 -9.87
C ASN A 342 -9.91 1.96 -10.31
N LEU A 343 -9.31 0.93 -9.70
CA LEU A 343 -9.64 -0.47 -9.95
C LEU A 343 -11.09 -0.80 -9.53
N MET A 344 -11.53 -0.29 -8.38
CA MET A 344 -12.91 -0.44 -7.90
C MET A 344 -13.92 0.20 -8.84
N ILE A 345 -13.69 1.44 -9.26
CA ILE A 345 -14.57 2.15 -10.20
C ILE A 345 -14.62 1.38 -11.53
N LYS A 346 -13.47 1.07 -12.15
CA LYS A 346 -13.41 0.38 -13.44
C LYS A 346 -14.11 -0.98 -13.39
N GLY A 347 -13.85 -1.77 -12.37
CA GLY A 347 -14.43 -3.11 -12.29
C GLY A 347 -15.92 -3.12 -12.01
N CYS A 348 -16.42 -2.19 -11.17
CA CYS A 348 -17.87 -2.03 -10.98
C CYS A 348 -18.56 -1.50 -12.25
N LEU A 349 -17.91 -0.62 -13.01
CA LEU A 349 -18.39 -0.19 -14.32
C LEU A 349 -18.51 -1.36 -15.30
N GLN A 350 -17.49 -2.22 -15.38
CA GLN A 350 -17.51 -3.43 -16.22
C GLN A 350 -18.55 -4.46 -15.76
N MET A 351 -18.81 -4.56 -14.44
CA MET A 351 -19.90 -5.38 -13.89
C MET A 351 -21.30 -4.78 -14.12
N GLY A 352 -21.38 -3.51 -14.53
CA GLY A 352 -22.64 -2.76 -14.67
C GLY A 352 -23.33 -2.43 -13.33
N CYS A 353 -22.66 -2.61 -12.19
CA CYS A 353 -23.27 -2.40 -10.88
C CYS A 353 -22.27 -2.08 -9.77
N PHE A 354 -22.74 -1.32 -8.78
CA PHE A 354 -22.04 -1.02 -7.53
C PHE A 354 -22.79 -1.63 -6.33
N PRO A 355 -22.09 -1.95 -5.23
CA PRO A 355 -22.77 -2.38 -4.00
C PRO A 355 -23.46 -1.19 -3.32
N ASP A 356 -24.70 -1.39 -2.86
CA ASP A 356 -25.44 -0.44 -2.03
C ASP A 356 -25.01 -0.59 -0.57
N VAL A 357 -23.92 0.11 -0.24
CA VAL A 357 -23.28 0.13 1.07
C VAL A 357 -23.00 1.57 1.51
N ASP A 358 -22.89 1.79 2.81
CA ASP A 358 -22.66 3.08 3.43
C ASP A 358 -21.18 3.51 3.43
N TYR A 359 -20.44 3.16 2.38
CA TYR A 359 -19.04 3.56 2.25
C TYR A 359 -18.88 5.06 2.01
N MET A 360 -17.84 5.61 2.61
CA MET A 360 -17.36 6.96 2.36
C MET A 360 -16.10 6.91 1.49
N LEU A 361 -15.97 7.89 0.60
CA LEU A 361 -14.79 8.13 -0.20
C LEU A 361 -13.74 8.85 0.64
N ASP A 362 -13.00 8.10 1.45
CA ASP A 362 -11.82 8.61 2.15
C ASP A 362 -10.67 8.77 1.18
N MET A 363 -10.69 9.86 0.44
CA MET A 363 -9.63 10.15 -0.49
C MET A 363 -9.27 11.62 -0.45
N SER A 364 -7.98 11.89 -0.59
CA SER A 364 -7.45 13.25 -0.68
C SER A 364 -6.70 13.40 -2.02
N PRO A 365 -6.89 14.50 -2.76
CA PRO A 365 -6.11 14.75 -3.97
C PRO A 365 -4.60 14.76 -3.70
N VAL A 366 -3.81 14.13 -4.57
CA VAL A 366 -2.36 14.02 -4.37
C VAL A 366 -1.67 15.37 -4.22
N ASP A 367 -2.16 16.41 -4.91
CA ASP A 367 -1.56 17.73 -4.90
C ASP A 367 -1.86 18.49 -3.60
N TYR A 368 -2.96 18.18 -2.91
CA TYR A 368 -3.17 18.63 -1.54
C TYR A 368 -2.21 17.92 -0.58
N VAL A 369 -2.11 16.59 -0.70
CA VAL A 369 -1.25 15.76 0.17
C VAL A 369 0.21 16.16 0.05
N SER A 370 0.76 16.28 -1.16
CA SER A 370 2.16 16.64 -1.38
C SER A 370 2.50 18.04 -0.89
N LYS A 371 1.65 19.03 -1.17
CA LYS A 371 1.83 20.41 -0.69
C LYS A 371 1.78 20.47 0.83
N ALA A 372 0.84 19.78 1.46
CA ALA A 372 0.74 19.73 2.92
C ALA A 372 2.00 19.10 3.54
N VAL A 373 2.49 17.98 3.00
CA VAL A 373 3.74 17.34 3.48
C VAL A 373 4.92 18.30 3.40
N VAL A 374 5.15 18.93 2.24
CA VAL A 374 6.30 19.82 2.05
C VAL A 374 6.16 21.12 2.84
N TYR A 375 4.97 21.68 2.97
CA TYR A 375 4.75 22.86 3.80
C TYR A 375 5.02 22.57 5.28
N LEU A 376 4.34 21.57 5.85
CA LEU A 376 4.45 21.23 7.28
C LEU A 376 5.86 20.76 7.66
N SER A 377 6.58 20.12 6.73
CA SER A 377 7.95 19.67 6.96
C SER A 377 8.97 20.79 7.23
N ARG A 378 8.65 22.01 6.80
CA ARG A 378 9.53 23.18 6.93
C ARG A 378 9.22 24.00 8.18
N GLU A 379 8.14 23.65 8.89
CA GLU A 379 7.70 24.34 10.09
C GLU A 379 8.26 23.67 11.34
N GLU A 380 9.13 24.37 12.08
CA GLU A 380 9.76 23.85 13.31
C GLU A 380 8.72 23.47 14.38
N THR A 381 7.58 24.17 14.40
CA THR A 381 6.47 23.89 15.32
C THR A 381 5.74 22.58 15.02
N CYS A 382 6.01 21.95 13.87
CA CYS A 382 5.45 20.66 13.47
C CYS A 382 6.28 19.46 13.92
N ILE A 383 7.51 19.67 14.38
CA ILE A 383 8.36 18.60 14.91
C ILE A 383 7.66 17.92 16.10
N GLY A 384 7.67 16.59 16.11
CA GLY A 384 7.07 15.74 17.13
C GLY A 384 5.59 15.43 16.93
N LYS A 385 4.94 16.08 15.96
CA LYS A 385 3.50 15.95 15.68
C LYS A 385 3.19 14.92 14.59
N ALA A 386 1.94 14.48 14.58
CA ALA A 386 1.33 13.73 13.50
C ALA A 386 0.21 14.56 12.85
N PHE A 387 -0.04 14.34 11.56
CA PHE A 387 -1.06 15.06 10.79
C PHE A 387 -1.90 14.08 9.99
N HIS A 388 -3.23 14.17 10.11
CA HIS A 388 -4.15 13.46 9.25
C HIS A 388 -4.38 14.27 7.99
N LEU A 389 -3.89 13.80 6.84
CA LEU A 389 -4.09 14.45 5.55
C LEU A 389 -5.41 14.00 4.91
N GLN A 390 -6.42 13.77 5.75
CA GLN A 390 -7.78 13.34 5.42
C GLN A 390 -8.56 14.50 4.78
N HIS A 391 -9.42 14.18 3.82
CA HIS A 391 -10.34 15.16 3.26
C HIS A 391 -11.37 15.58 4.34
N PRO A 392 -11.56 16.89 4.61
CA PRO A 392 -12.36 17.36 5.74
C PRO A 392 -13.88 17.10 5.59
N GLN A 393 -14.34 16.84 4.37
CA GLN A 393 -15.74 16.55 4.04
C GLN A 393 -15.84 15.40 3.04
N PRO A 394 -15.62 14.14 3.44
CA PRO A 394 -15.66 13.02 2.51
C PRO A 394 -17.05 12.86 1.88
N ALA A 395 -17.10 12.40 0.63
CA ALA A 395 -18.36 12.11 -0.07
C ALA A 395 -18.78 10.64 0.13
N SER A 396 -20.05 10.33 -0.08
CA SER A 396 -20.53 8.94 -0.01
C SER A 396 -20.32 8.20 -1.33
N LEU A 397 -20.26 6.86 -1.29
CA LEU A 397 -20.29 6.02 -2.49
C LEU A 397 -21.55 6.28 -3.33
N LYS A 398 -22.69 6.56 -2.71
CA LYS A 398 -23.94 6.91 -3.41
C LYS A 398 -23.77 8.16 -4.26
N SER A 399 -23.14 9.20 -3.71
CA SER A 399 -22.84 10.43 -4.44
C SER A 399 -21.91 10.17 -5.62
N LEU A 400 -20.88 9.33 -5.46
CA LEU A 400 -20.02 8.89 -6.56
C LEU A 400 -20.82 8.24 -7.69
N VAL A 401 -21.70 7.29 -7.37
CA VAL A 401 -22.50 6.58 -8.36
C VAL A 401 -23.50 7.53 -9.06
N GLU A 402 -24.11 8.46 -8.32
CA GLU A 402 -24.96 9.50 -8.90
C GLU A 402 -24.21 10.36 -9.91
N TRP A 403 -23.01 10.83 -9.57
CA TRP A 403 -22.18 11.61 -10.50
C TRP A 403 -21.76 10.80 -11.72
N ILE A 404 -21.33 9.54 -11.55
CA ILE A 404 -20.99 8.65 -12.66
C ILE A 404 -22.17 8.47 -13.62
N ARG A 405 -23.41 8.33 -13.10
CA ARG A 405 -24.62 8.25 -13.94
C ARG A 405 -24.83 9.52 -14.77
N THR A 406 -24.50 10.70 -14.23
CA THR A 406 -24.61 11.96 -15.00
C THR A 406 -23.67 12.01 -16.20
N PHE A 407 -22.60 11.20 -16.22
CA PHE A 407 -21.68 11.10 -17.36
C PHE A 407 -22.13 10.09 -18.43
N GLY A 408 -23.30 9.48 -18.26
CA GLY A 408 -23.91 8.57 -19.25
C GLY A 408 -23.73 7.09 -18.97
N PHE A 409 -23.02 6.70 -17.90
CA PHE A 409 -22.89 5.30 -17.50
C PHE A 409 -24.21 4.76 -16.93
N LYS A 410 -24.69 3.65 -17.50
CA LYS A 410 -25.88 2.94 -17.03
C LYS A 410 -25.49 1.94 -15.95
N LEU A 411 -25.80 2.26 -14.69
CA LEU A 411 -25.37 1.46 -13.54
C LEU A 411 -26.48 1.33 -12.51
N GLU A 412 -26.56 0.15 -11.93
CA GLU A 412 -27.43 -0.15 -10.80
C GLU A 412 -26.64 -0.19 -9.49
N MET A 413 -27.30 0.19 -8.39
CA MET A 413 -26.82 -0.14 -7.06
C MET A 413 -27.63 -1.35 -6.60
N ILE A 414 -26.94 -2.43 -6.25
CA ILE A 414 -27.54 -3.71 -5.84
C ILE A 414 -27.13 -4.04 -4.42
N SER A 415 -27.79 -4.98 -3.76
CA SER A 415 -27.39 -5.35 -2.39
C SER A 415 -25.95 -5.85 -2.33
N TYR A 416 -25.29 -5.66 -1.19
CA TYR A 416 -23.89 -6.08 -1.04
C TYR A 416 -23.70 -7.59 -1.29
N GLU A 417 -24.63 -8.42 -0.83
CA GLU A 417 -24.62 -9.87 -1.06
C GLU A 417 -24.74 -10.22 -2.54
N GLU A 418 -25.68 -9.60 -3.27
CA GLU A 418 -25.82 -9.80 -4.72
C GLU A 418 -24.56 -9.35 -5.47
N TRP A 419 -23.94 -8.24 -5.06
CA TRP A 419 -22.71 -7.75 -5.64
C TRP A 419 -21.54 -8.72 -5.39
N GLN A 420 -21.38 -9.23 -4.17
CA GLN A 420 -20.38 -10.25 -3.85
C GLN A 420 -20.59 -11.53 -4.67
N ASN A 421 -21.85 -11.97 -4.85
CA ASN A 421 -22.18 -13.12 -5.68
C ASN A 421 -21.83 -12.88 -7.15
N LYS A 422 -22.11 -11.70 -7.70
CA LYS A 422 -21.68 -11.35 -9.07
C LYS A 422 -20.16 -11.36 -9.18
N LEU A 423 -19.46 -10.72 -8.23
CA LEU A 423 -18.00 -10.66 -8.21
C LEU A 423 -17.37 -12.06 -8.14
N ALA A 424 -17.87 -12.94 -7.27
CA ALA A 424 -17.38 -14.32 -7.14
C ALA A 424 -17.40 -15.06 -8.48
N ASN A 425 -18.44 -14.85 -9.29
CA ASN A 425 -18.68 -15.51 -10.57
C ASN A 425 -18.01 -14.83 -11.78
N ILE A 426 -17.27 -13.72 -11.60
CA ILE A 426 -16.52 -13.11 -12.71
C ILE A 426 -15.42 -14.08 -13.19
N THR A 427 -15.45 -14.44 -14.47
CA THR A 427 -14.37 -15.21 -15.12
C THR A 427 -13.48 -14.35 -15.99
N ASP A 428 -13.91 -13.13 -16.30
CA ASP A 428 -13.14 -12.18 -17.09
C ASP A 428 -11.94 -11.65 -16.28
N GLN A 429 -10.73 -12.01 -16.73
CA GLN A 429 -9.47 -11.62 -16.11
C GLN A 429 -9.11 -10.15 -16.42
N GLU A 430 -9.74 -9.54 -17.43
CA GLU A 430 -9.57 -8.11 -17.75
C GLU A 430 -10.35 -7.19 -16.79
N ASN A 431 -11.25 -7.77 -16.00
CA ASN A 431 -11.88 -7.04 -14.91
C ASN A 431 -10.89 -6.91 -13.73
N PRO A 432 -10.50 -5.70 -13.32
CA PRO A 432 -9.50 -5.52 -12.27
C PRO A 432 -9.94 -6.05 -10.89
N LEU A 433 -11.23 -6.27 -10.66
CA LEU A 433 -11.71 -6.89 -9.42
C LEU A 433 -11.41 -8.39 -9.36
N TYR A 434 -11.09 -9.03 -10.50
CA TYR A 434 -10.73 -10.43 -10.55
C TYR A 434 -9.54 -10.74 -9.62
N THR A 435 -8.48 -9.92 -9.67
CA THR A 435 -7.29 -10.05 -8.83
C THR A 435 -7.51 -9.55 -7.39
N LEU A 436 -8.53 -8.71 -7.17
CA LEU A 436 -8.92 -8.21 -5.84
C LEU A 436 -9.95 -9.10 -5.12
N LYS A 437 -10.40 -10.22 -5.73
CA LYS A 437 -11.34 -11.16 -5.08
C LYS A 437 -10.90 -11.59 -3.68
N PRO A 438 -9.62 -11.91 -3.39
CA PRO A 438 -9.21 -12.26 -2.03
C PRO A 438 -9.50 -11.13 -1.04
N PHE A 439 -9.11 -9.90 -1.38
CA PHE A 439 -9.40 -8.73 -0.56
C PHE A 439 -10.90 -8.48 -0.36
N LEU A 440 -11.71 -8.67 -1.42
CA LEU A 440 -13.13 -8.30 -1.44
C LEU A 440 -14.09 -9.37 -0.90
N LEU A 441 -13.69 -10.65 -0.93
CA LEU A 441 -14.56 -11.79 -0.64
C LEU A 441 -14.05 -12.69 0.49
N GLU A 442 -12.76 -12.66 0.81
CA GLU A 442 -12.21 -13.49 1.88
C GLU A 442 -12.73 -13.00 3.23
N ARG A 443 -13.18 -13.96 4.05
CA ARG A 443 -13.79 -13.71 5.35
C ARG A 443 -12.80 -14.08 6.44
N TRP A 444 -12.59 -13.15 7.35
CA TRP A 444 -11.63 -13.18 8.43
C TRP A 444 -12.36 -13.26 9.76
N SER A 445 -11.64 -13.73 10.79
CA SER A 445 -12.11 -13.86 12.19
C SER A 445 -13.27 -14.83 12.41
N LYS A 446 -13.65 -15.04 13.68
CA LYS A 446 -14.82 -15.85 14.06
C LYS A 446 -16.15 -15.25 13.56
N GLU A 447 -16.18 -13.94 13.31
CA GLU A 447 -17.36 -13.21 12.83
C GLU A 447 -17.54 -13.28 11.31
N LYS A 448 -16.60 -13.92 10.59
CA LYS A 448 -16.64 -14.13 9.13
C LYS A 448 -16.85 -12.83 8.34
N ILE A 449 -16.13 -11.78 8.73
CA ILE A 449 -16.18 -10.43 8.14
C ILE A 449 -15.13 -10.29 7.03
N THR A 450 -15.47 -9.61 5.95
CA THR A 450 -14.50 -9.26 4.89
C THR A 450 -13.72 -8.00 5.26
N ILE A 451 -12.62 -7.72 4.55
CA ILE A 451 -11.90 -6.45 4.74
C ILE A 451 -12.81 -5.25 4.41
N PRO A 452 -13.56 -5.22 3.29
CA PRO A 452 -14.52 -4.14 3.03
C PRO A 452 -15.55 -3.92 4.15
N ASP A 453 -16.00 -4.98 4.85
CA ASP A 453 -16.93 -4.84 5.98
C ASP A 453 -16.39 -3.94 7.10
N LEU A 454 -15.06 -3.84 7.25
CA LEU A 454 -14.42 -2.95 8.23
C LEU A 454 -14.57 -1.47 7.88
N TYR A 455 -14.81 -1.16 6.60
CA TYR A 455 -14.96 0.21 6.09
C TYR A 455 -16.41 0.67 6.02
N LEU A 456 -17.38 -0.19 6.36
CA LEU A 456 -18.79 0.21 6.54
C LEU A 456 -18.85 1.35 7.56
N GLN A 457 -19.77 2.30 7.38
CA GLN A 457 -19.84 3.52 8.21
C GLN A 457 -19.95 3.19 9.71
N SER A 458 -20.65 2.10 10.03
CA SER A 458 -20.83 1.61 11.41
C SER A 458 -19.58 0.97 12.04
N ARG A 459 -18.57 0.60 11.24
CA ARG A 459 -17.40 -0.19 11.67
C ARG A 459 -16.07 0.53 11.49
N ARG A 460 -16.05 1.63 10.75
CA ARG A 460 -14.87 2.48 10.55
C ARG A 460 -14.68 3.52 11.65
N PRO A 461 -13.46 4.03 11.86
CA PRO A 461 -13.24 5.28 12.58
C PRO A 461 -13.68 6.50 11.77
N VAL A 462 -13.95 7.61 12.47
CA VAL A 462 -14.12 8.95 11.92
C VAL A 462 -12.82 9.71 12.11
N ILE A 463 -12.01 9.80 11.05
CA ILE A 463 -10.70 10.46 11.11
C ILE A 463 -10.90 11.98 11.07
N SER A 464 -10.56 12.65 12.18
CA SER A 464 -10.48 14.11 12.25
C SER A 464 -9.19 14.60 11.61
N CYS A 465 -9.22 15.76 10.96
CA CYS A 465 -8.03 16.46 10.43
C CYS A 465 -7.91 17.91 10.94
N GLN A 466 -8.49 18.20 12.12
CA GLN A 466 -8.55 19.56 12.66
C GLN A 466 -7.18 20.17 12.95
N GLU A 467 -6.22 19.38 13.45
CA GLU A 467 -4.86 19.87 13.71
C GLU A 467 -4.12 20.14 12.39
N THR A 468 -4.34 19.30 11.38
CA THR A 468 -3.83 19.56 10.02
C THR A 468 -4.40 20.87 9.47
N LEU A 469 -5.71 21.09 9.54
CA LEU A 469 -6.33 22.33 9.07
C LEU A 469 -5.84 23.56 9.83
N ALA A 470 -5.61 23.43 11.14
CA ALA A 470 -5.06 24.49 11.96
C ALA A 470 -3.60 24.81 11.58
N ALA A 471 -2.79 23.79 11.31
CA ALA A 471 -1.38 23.96 10.92
C ALA A 471 -1.21 24.49 9.49
N LEU A 472 -2.16 24.21 8.60
CA LEU A 472 -2.19 24.77 7.23
C LEU A 472 -2.80 26.18 7.18
N LYS A 473 -3.34 26.68 8.29
CA LYS A 473 -3.98 28.01 8.34
C LYS A 473 -2.97 29.12 8.01
N GLY A 474 -3.29 29.93 7.01
CA GLY A 474 -2.41 31.00 6.53
C GLY A 474 -1.55 30.60 5.33
N SER A 475 -1.52 29.31 4.98
CA SER A 475 -1.04 28.86 3.67
C SER A 475 -2.14 29.01 2.60
N SER A 476 -1.78 28.81 1.34
CA SER A 476 -2.71 28.68 0.21
C SER A 476 -3.21 27.25 0.00
N ILE A 477 -2.87 26.32 0.90
CA ILE A 477 -3.13 24.89 0.77
C ILE A 477 -4.53 24.59 1.33
N ILE A 478 -5.45 24.28 0.42
CA ILE A 478 -6.83 23.93 0.74
C ILE A 478 -7.12 22.60 0.05
N CYS A 479 -7.74 21.66 0.77
CA CYS A 479 -8.17 20.39 0.18
C CYS A 479 -9.38 20.67 -0.76
N PRO A 480 -9.27 20.40 -2.07
CA PRO A 480 -10.37 20.60 -3.01
C PRO A 480 -11.56 19.73 -2.64
N GLN A 481 -12.77 20.29 -2.73
CA GLN A 481 -14.01 19.57 -2.42
C GLN A 481 -14.20 18.35 -3.35
N ILE A 482 -14.64 17.24 -2.77
CA ILE A 482 -15.12 16.09 -3.54
C ILE A 482 -16.51 16.40 -4.08
N ASP A 483 -16.58 16.80 -5.33
CA ASP A 483 -17.82 17.11 -6.05
C ASP A 483 -17.81 16.52 -7.48
N SER A 484 -18.88 16.78 -8.24
CA SER A 484 -18.98 16.33 -9.62
C SER A 484 -17.90 16.91 -10.53
N GLN A 485 -17.40 18.13 -10.26
CA GLN A 485 -16.39 18.77 -11.10
C GLN A 485 -15.02 18.11 -10.91
N LEU A 486 -14.62 17.83 -9.66
CA LEU A 486 -13.41 17.07 -9.37
C LEU A 486 -13.47 15.69 -10.01
N LEU A 487 -14.64 15.04 -9.94
CA LEU A 487 -14.80 13.73 -10.56
C LEU A 487 -14.78 13.79 -12.09
N ILE A 488 -15.35 14.81 -12.73
CA ILE A 488 -15.19 15.05 -14.17
C ILE A 488 -13.71 15.13 -14.53
N THR A 489 -12.91 15.85 -13.76
CA THR A 489 -11.46 15.98 -13.96
C THR A 489 -10.78 14.60 -13.95
N TYR A 490 -11.08 13.77 -12.95
CA TYR A 490 -10.54 12.41 -12.84
C TYR A 490 -11.00 11.50 -13.98
N THR A 491 -12.31 11.43 -14.23
CA THR A 491 -12.88 10.58 -15.28
C THR A 491 -12.39 11.00 -16.67
N SER A 492 -12.23 12.30 -16.93
CA SER A 492 -11.69 12.81 -18.20
C SER A 492 -10.27 12.29 -18.44
N TYR A 493 -9.40 12.34 -17.44
CA TYR A 493 -8.05 11.77 -17.53
C TYR A 493 -8.10 10.25 -17.77
N LEU A 494 -8.90 9.52 -17.00
CA LEU A 494 -9.03 8.06 -17.15
C LEU A 494 -9.59 7.64 -18.52
N MET A 495 -10.45 8.46 -19.12
CA MET A 495 -10.94 8.23 -20.49
C MET A 495 -9.88 8.55 -21.55
N GLN A 496 -9.12 9.64 -21.38
CA GLN A 496 -8.04 10.02 -22.29
C GLN A 496 -6.91 8.99 -22.34
N THR A 497 -6.62 8.32 -21.23
CA THR A 497 -5.64 7.23 -21.16
C THR A 497 -6.17 5.90 -21.69
N GLY A 498 -7.46 5.82 -22.03
CA GLY A 498 -8.13 4.58 -22.42
C GLY A 498 -8.38 3.61 -21.26
N PHE A 499 -8.13 4.02 -20.01
CA PHE A 499 -8.39 3.19 -18.84
C PHE A 499 -9.88 2.96 -18.62
N LEU A 500 -10.71 3.99 -18.83
CA LEU A 500 -12.17 3.92 -18.91
C LEU A 500 -12.63 4.17 -20.35
N SER A 501 -13.71 3.51 -20.76
CA SER A 501 -14.37 3.74 -22.04
C SER A 501 -15.87 3.93 -21.80
N LEU A 502 -16.50 4.84 -22.54
CA LEU A 502 -17.97 4.89 -22.58
C LEU A 502 -18.45 3.63 -23.31
N ILE A 503 -19.29 2.85 -22.63
CA ILE A 503 -19.91 1.63 -23.15
C ILE A 503 -21.07 2.00 -24.07
#